data_AF-A0A7S3ZGD6-F1
#
_entry.id   AF-A0A7S3ZGD6-F1
#
_cell.length_a   1.000
_cell.length_b   1.000
_cell.length_c   1.000
_cell.angle_alpha   90.00
_cell.angle_beta   90.00
_cell.angle_gamma   90.00
#
_symmetry.space_group_name_H-M   'P 1'
#
loop_
_entity.id
_entity.type
_entity.pdbx_description
1 polymer ?
#
loop_
_entity_poly.entity_id
_entity_poly.type
_entity_poly.pdbx_seq_one_letter_code
_entity_poly.pdbx_strand_id
1 'polypeptide(L)'
;MSARRVAGRFIRGLKPEYFETYSEEFVQNFMKPRRGKGKAWLRPVLGARQVAELRKETLMSGKAWPYEKEKKPRPLRVVKKSHKHILTEPERKALIEESLKDMDERIEAHKKALRDARPRKRTLYHWLDLAKEEDQLNAEAVKAAGKKK
;
A
#
# COMPACT_ATOMS: atom_id res chain seq x y z
N MET A 1 27.04 -4.32 -47.24
CA MET A 1 26.78 -2.90 -46.90
C MET A 1 25.37 -2.75 -46.34
N SER A 2 25.22 -2.23 -45.12
CA SER A 2 23.95 -2.25 -44.37
C SER A 2 23.00 -1.12 -44.80
N ALA A 3 21.78 -1.48 -45.23
CA ALA A 3 20.71 -0.60 -45.68
C ALA A 3 20.19 0.42 -44.63
N ARG A 4 20.76 0.44 -43.41
CA ARG A 4 20.30 1.29 -42.31
C ARG A 4 20.88 2.71 -42.28
N ARG A 5 21.86 3.06 -43.14
CA ARG A 5 22.49 4.41 -43.11
C ARG A 5 21.93 5.45 -44.07
N VAL A 6 21.05 5.10 -45.02
CA VAL A 6 20.58 6.06 -46.04
C VAL A 6 19.33 6.84 -45.57
N ALA A 7 18.52 6.30 -44.68
CA ALA A 7 17.26 6.94 -44.25
C ALA A 7 17.42 8.09 -43.22
N GLY A 8 18.64 8.34 -42.72
CA GLY A 8 18.88 9.34 -41.66
C GLY A 8 19.03 10.79 -42.14
N ARG A 9 19.21 11.02 -43.44
CA ARG A 9 19.49 12.37 -43.99
C ARG A 9 18.28 13.08 -44.58
N PHE A 10 17.21 12.37 -44.92
CA PHE A 10 16.06 12.96 -45.61
C PHE A 10 15.14 13.77 -44.67
N ILE A 11 15.14 13.48 -43.37
CA ILE A 11 14.17 14.07 -42.43
C ILE A 11 14.67 15.39 -41.82
N ARG A 12 15.97 15.70 -41.89
CA ARG A 12 16.52 17.01 -41.43
C ARG A 12 16.20 18.18 -42.39
N GLY A 13 15.54 17.92 -43.51
CA GLY A 13 15.24 18.92 -44.55
C GLY A 13 13.75 19.19 -44.78
N LEU A 14 12.85 18.64 -43.97
CA LEU A 14 11.42 18.96 -44.05
C LEU A 14 11.20 20.39 -43.53
N LYS A 15 11.27 21.36 -44.45
CA LYS A 15 10.90 22.75 -44.20
C LYS A 15 9.42 22.85 -43.79
N PRO A 16 9.06 23.79 -42.90
CA PRO A 16 7.67 24.04 -42.51
C PRO A 16 6.77 24.41 -43.71
N GLU A 17 7.34 25.00 -44.76
CA GLU A 17 6.69 25.34 -46.04
C GLU A 17 6.01 24.13 -46.72
N TYR A 18 6.55 22.93 -46.54
CA TYR A 18 5.96 21.72 -47.12
C TYR A 18 4.58 21.41 -46.49
N PHE A 19 4.35 21.78 -45.24
CA PHE A 19 3.08 21.52 -44.58
C PHE A 19 1.93 22.39 -45.09
N GLU A 20 2.22 23.47 -45.81
CA GLU A 20 1.21 24.34 -46.42
C GLU A 20 0.79 23.86 -47.81
N THR A 21 1.66 23.12 -48.49
CA THR A 21 1.43 22.65 -49.87
C THR A 21 0.79 21.28 -49.94
N TYR A 22 0.94 20.47 -48.90
CA TYR A 22 0.39 19.13 -48.83
C TYR A 22 -0.99 19.10 -48.16
N SER A 23 -1.84 18.17 -48.61
CA SER A 23 -3.14 17.95 -47.96
C SER A 23 -2.97 17.52 -46.50
N GLU A 24 -3.94 17.87 -45.66
CA GLU A 24 -3.92 17.52 -44.23
C GLU A 24 -3.75 16.02 -44.01
N GLU A 25 -4.39 15.20 -44.85
CA GLU A 25 -4.29 13.75 -44.82
C GLU A 25 -2.87 13.26 -45.09
N PHE A 26 -2.16 13.91 -46.03
CA PHE A 26 -0.78 13.57 -46.36
C PHE A 26 0.15 13.84 -45.17
N VAL A 27 -0.04 14.97 -44.49
CA VAL A 27 0.75 15.33 -43.29
C VAL A 27 0.48 14.38 -42.13
N GLN A 28 -0.78 14.09 -41.83
CA GLN A 28 -1.15 13.16 -40.76
C GLN A 28 -0.51 11.78 -40.96
N ASN A 29 -0.36 11.39 -42.22
CA ASN A 29 0.26 10.16 -42.65
C ASN A 29 1.77 10.06 -42.32
N PHE A 30 2.48 11.17 -42.07
CA PHE A 30 3.87 11.15 -41.57
C PHE A 30 3.95 11.02 -40.05
N MET A 31 2.91 11.48 -39.35
CA MET A 31 2.85 11.53 -37.88
C MET A 31 2.29 10.25 -37.26
N LYS A 32 1.47 9.50 -38.01
CA LYS A 32 0.82 8.27 -37.54
C LYS A 32 1.65 7.02 -37.92
N PRO A 33 1.71 6.00 -37.05
CA PRO A 33 2.27 4.70 -37.44
C PRO A 33 1.42 4.06 -38.54
N ARG A 34 2.05 3.33 -39.46
CA ARG A 34 1.38 2.69 -40.59
C ARG A 34 1.54 1.17 -40.54
N ARG A 35 0.57 0.42 -41.05
CA ARG A 35 0.67 -1.04 -41.13
C ARG A 35 1.50 -1.42 -42.36
N GLY A 36 2.62 -2.13 -42.15
CA GLY A 36 3.48 -2.62 -43.23
C GLY A 36 2.92 -3.89 -43.89
N LYS A 37 3.52 -4.29 -45.02
CA LYS A 37 3.11 -5.47 -45.83
C LYS A 37 3.15 -6.82 -45.10
N GLY A 38 3.63 -6.87 -43.85
CA GLY A 38 3.72 -8.10 -43.02
C GLY A 38 3.03 -7.99 -41.66
N LYS A 39 1.91 -7.25 -41.55
CA LYS A 39 1.17 -6.97 -40.30
C LYS A 39 1.95 -6.23 -39.20
N ALA A 40 3.25 -5.99 -39.36
CA ALA A 40 4.05 -5.17 -38.44
C ALA A 40 3.68 -3.68 -38.56
N TRP A 41 3.67 -2.98 -37.43
CA TRP A 41 3.50 -1.52 -37.39
C TRP A 41 4.83 -0.83 -37.70
N LEU A 42 4.86 -0.04 -38.76
CA LEU A 42 5.96 0.86 -39.09
C LEU A 42 5.87 2.08 -38.18
N ARG A 43 7.03 2.51 -37.68
CA ARG A 43 7.17 3.79 -36.98
C ARG A 43 6.72 4.95 -37.88
N PRO A 44 6.16 6.02 -37.32
CA PRO A 44 5.91 7.24 -38.08
C PRO A 44 7.22 7.78 -38.64
N VAL A 45 7.11 8.51 -39.74
CA VAL A 45 8.27 9.15 -40.37
C VAL A 45 8.78 10.28 -39.48
N LEU A 46 7.87 11.03 -38.86
CA LEU A 46 8.18 12.05 -37.85
C LEU A 46 8.06 11.46 -36.45
N GLY A 47 9.11 11.58 -35.65
CA GLY A 47 9.09 11.16 -34.25
C GLY A 47 8.23 12.10 -33.39
N ALA A 48 7.76 11.62 -32.24
CA ALA A 48 6.90 12.40 -31.34
C ALA A 48 7.53 13.74 -30.92
N ARG A 49 8.86 13.77 -30.72
CA ARG A 49 9.61 14.99 -30.40
C ARG A 49 9.59 16.01 -31.55
N GLN A 50 9.83 15.55 -32.78
CA GLN A 50 9.82 16.42 -33.96
C GLN A 50 8.43 17.01 -34.21
N VAL A 51 7.38 16.21 -34.00
CA VAL A 51 6.00 16.68 -34.07
C VAL A 51 5.72 17.75 -33.00
N ALA A 52 6.26 17.59 -31.78
CA ALA A 52 6.12 18.58 -30.73
C ALA A 52 6.88 19.88 -31.03
N GLU A 53 8.07 19.80 -31.64
CA GLU A 53 8.86 20.94 -32.09
C GLU A 53 8.12 21.69 -33.21
N LEU A 54 7.64 21.00 -34.25
CA LEU A 54 6.81 21.59 -35.31
C LEU A 54 5.56 22.26 -34.76
N ARG A 55 4.85 21.58 -33.85
CA ARG A 55 3.69 22.15 -33.17
C ARG A 55 4.04 23.46 -32.45
N LYS A 56 5.17 23.48 -31.73
CA LYS A 56 5.63 24.68 -31.02
C LYS A 56 5.89 25.81 -32.01
N GLU A 57 6.60 25.55 -33.10
CA GLU A 57 6.88 26.54 -34.15
C GLU A 57 5.60 27.09 -34.80
N THR A 58 4.63 26.23 -35.12
CA THR A 58 3.34 26.66 -35.68
C THR A 58 2.54 27.53 -34.72
N LEU A 59 2.52 27.18 -33.42
CA LEU A 59 1.83 27.99 -32.42
C LEU A 59 2.54 29.34 -32.19
N MET A 60 3.87 29.36 -32.23
CA MET A 60 4.67 30.60 -32.11
C MET A 60 4.47 31.55 -33.29
N SER A 61 4.20 31.02 -34.49
CA SER A 61 3.83 31.82 -35.67
C SER A 61 2.36 32.28 -35.67
N GLY A 62 1.61 32.00 -34.61
CA GLY A 62 0.20 32.38 -34.48
C GLY A 62 -0.77 31.52 -35.28
N LYS A 63 -0.30 30.45 -35.92
CA LYS A 63 -1.14 29.51 -36.68
C LYS A 63 -1.73 28.44 -35.75
N ALA A 64 -2.97 28.04 -36.03
CA ALA A 64 -3.59 26.93 -35.33
C ALA A 64 -2.95 25.59 -35.76
N TRP A 65 -2.79 24.66 -34.82
CA TRP A 65 -2.31 23.31 -35.12
C TRP A 65 -3.51 22.38 -35.41
N PRO A 66 -3.77 21.99 -36.67
CA PRO A 66 -5.04 21.33 -37.04
C PRO A 66 -5.09 19.84 -36.69
N TYR A 67 -3.96 19.23 -36.29
CA TYR A 67 -3.84 17.77 -36.20
C TYR A 67 -4.13 17.17 -34.82
N GLU A 68 -4.39 17.99 -33.79
CA GLU A 68 -4.71 17.50 -32.46
C GLU A 68 -6.22 17.43 -32.25
N LYS A 69 -6.72 16.25 -31.85
CA LYS A 69 -8.12 16.10 -31.43
C LYS A 69 -8.35 16.86 -30.13
N GLU A 70 -9.53 17.45 -29.98
CA GLU A 70 -9.95 18.06 -28.73
C GLU A 70 -9.82 17.06 -27.57
N LYS A 71 -9.07 17.45 -26.53
CA LYS A 71 -8.92 16.63 -25.33
C LYS A 71 -10.19 16.77 -24.52
N LYS A 72 -10.95 15.68 -24.41
CA LYS A 72 -12.06 15.61 -23.44
C LYS A 72 -11.53 15.93 -22.05
N PRO A 73 -12.25 16.73 -21.23
CA PRO A 73 -11.85 17.00 -19.86
C PRO A 73 -11.69 15.67 -19.12
N ARG A 74 -10.56 15.49 -18.44
CA ARG A 74 -10.33 14.29 -17.62
C ARG A 74 -11.34 14.30 -16.46
N PRO A 75 -11.89 13.15 -16.05
CA PRO A 75 -12.76 13.09 -14.88
C PRO A 75 -12.02 13.67 -13.67
N LEU A 76 -12.61 14.70 -13.07
CA LEU A 76 -12.09 15.37 -11.90
C LEU A 76 -12.23 14.42 -10.70
N ARG A 77 -11.08 13.94 -10.21
CA ARG A 77 -10.88 13.16 -8.98
C ARG A 77 -11.32 11.68 -9.02
N VAL A 78 -10.31 10.82 -9.14
CA VAL A 78 -10.37 9.47 -8.58
C VAL A 78 -10.23 9.60 -7.06
N VAL A 79 -11.15 8.98 -6.30
CA VAL A 79 -11.02 8.88 -4.83
C VAL A 79 -9.70 8.18 -4.53
N LYS A 80 -8.77 8.90 -3.89
CA LYS A 80 -7.49 8.33 -3.48
C LYS A 80 -7.77 7.32 -2.36
N LYS A 81 -7.23 6.11 -2.50
CA LYS A 81 -7.20 5.14 -1.40
C LYS A 81 -6.48 5.78 -0.20
N SER A 82 -7.10 5.74 0.98
CA SER A 82 -6.48 6.23 2.21
C SER A 82 -5.40 5.25 2.71
N HIS A 83 -4.54 5.71 3.62
CA HIS A 83 -3.52 4.86 4.22
C HIS A 83 -4.13 3.79 5.12
N LYS A 84 -3.49 2.62 5.20
CA LYS A 84 -3.97 1.47 6.00
C LYS A 84 -4.30 1.86 7.45
N HIS A 85 -3.44 2.66 8.10
CA HIS A 85 -3.63 3.03 9.50
C HIS A 85 -4.91 3.85 9.75
N ILE A 86 -5.32 4.68 8.78
CA ILE A 86 -6.56 5.47 8.83
C ILE A 86 -7.77 4.54 8.71
N LEU A 87 -7.70 3.55 7.80
CA LEU A 87 -8.76 2.57 7.62
C LEU A 87 -8.98 1.70 8.87
N THR A 88 -7.90 1.36 9.58
CA THR A 88 -7.94 0.50 10.77
C THR A 88 -8.08 1.26 12.09
N GLU A 89 -8.13 2.60 12.07
CA GLU A 89 -8.30 3.41 13.28
C GLU A 89 -9.55 3.06 14.11
N PRO A 90 -10.75 2.85 13.52
CA PRO A 90 -11.93 2.51 14.31
C PRO A 90 -11.80 1.14 15.00
N GLU A 91 -11.22 0.16 14.31
CA GLU A 91 -10.96 -1.18 14.87
C GLU A 91 -9.99 -1.11 16.06
N ARG A 92 -8.95 -0.29 15.96
CA ARG A 92 -7.99 -0.07 17.05
C ARG A 92 -8.65 0.58 18.26
N LYS A 93 -9.53 1.56 18.05
CA LYS A 93 -10.26 2.23 19.15
C LYS A 93 -11.19 1.25 19.87
N ALA A 94 -11.95 0.45 19.13
CA ALA A 94 -12.82 -0.58 19.71
C ALA A 94 -12.04 -1.57 20.59
N LEU A 95 -10.88 -2.05 20.11
CA LEU A 95 -10.04 -3.00 20.87
C LEU A 95 -9.48 -2.38 22.16
N ILE A 96 -9.14 -1.08 22.13
CA ILE A 96 -8.69 -0.35 23.32
C ILE A 96 -9.84 -0.22 24.32
N GLU A 97 -11.04 0.12 23.87
CA GLU A 97 -12.23 0.24 24.72
C GLU A 97 -12.58 -1.10 25.39
N GLU A 98 -12.51 -2.22 24.67
CA GLU A 98 -12.68 -3.55 25.24
C GLU A 98 -11.61 -3.87 26.27
N SER A 99 -10.34 -3.58 25.97
CA SER A 99 -9.22 -3.83 26.89
C SER A 99 -9.28 -3.00 28.17
N LEU A 100 -9.90 -1.82 28.13
CA LEU A 100 -10.06 -0.93 29.28
C LEU A 100 -11.14 -1.43 30.26
N LYS A 101 -12.16 -2.16 29.77
CA LYS A 101 -13.24 -2.69 30.64
C LYS A 101 -12.70 -3.68 31.66
N ASP A 102 -11.79 -4.56 31.25
CA ASP A 102 -11.25 -5.63 32.09
C ASP A 102 -9.93 -5.22 32.80
N MET A 103 -9.56 -3.94 32.72
CA MET A 103 -8.26 -3.46 33.21
C MET A 103 -8.13 -3.61 34.72
N ASP A 104 -9.17 -3.27 35.48
CA ASP A 104 -9.16 -3.35 36.94
C ASP A 104 -9.01 -4.80 37.42
N GLU A 105 -9.74 -5.73 36.82
CA GLU A 105 -9.64 -7.16 37.12
C GLU A 105 -8.22 -7.70 36.86
N ARG A 106 -7.61 -7.32 35.74
CA ARG A 106 -6.24 -7.71 35.40
C ARG A 106 -5.23 -7.15 36.40
N ILE A 107 -5.43 -5.90 36.86
CA ILE A 107 -4.60 -5.28 37.89
C ILE A 107 -4.73 -6.03 39.22
N GLU A 108 -5.95 -6.39 39.63
CA GLU A 108 -6.20 -7.14 40.86
C GLU A 108 -5.60 -8.54 40.83
N ALA A 109 -5.83 -9.27 39.73
CA ALA A 109 -5.24 -10.59 39.52
C ALA A 109 -3.71 -10.54 39.58
N HIS A 110 -3.10 -9.55 38.94
CA HIS A 110 -1.65 -9.34 38.98
C HIS A 110 -1.15 -9.00 40.39
N LYS A 111 -1.82 -8.10 41.11
CA LYS A 111 -1.48 -7.76 42.50
C LYS A 111 -1.58 -8.98 43.42
N LYS A 112 -2.61 -9.81 43.24
CA LYS A 112 -2.80 -11.06 43.99
C LYS A 112 -1.67 -12.05 43.71
N ALA A 113 -1.36 -12.29 42.44
CA ALA A 113 -0.25 -13.16 42.04
C ALA A 113 1.09 -12.70 42.65
N LEU A 114 1.37 -11.40 42.65
CA LEU A 114 2.56 -10.85 43.30
C LEU A 114 2.56 -11.03 44.82
N ARG A 115 1.40 -10.94 45.48
CA ARG A 115 1.28 -11.17 46.93
C ARG A 115 1.54 -12.64 47.27
N ASP A 116 0.97 -13.55 46.49
CA ASP A 116 1.08 -15.00 46.70
C ASP A 116 2.49 -15.51 46.36
N ALA A 117 3.12 -14.95 45.33
CA ALA A 117 4.50 -15.28 44.95
C ALA A 117 5.57 -14.72 45.92
N ARG A 118 5.22 -13.82 46.86
CA ARG A 118 6.19 -13.36 47.86
C ARG A 118 6.57 -14.53 48.75
N PRO A 119 7.86 -14.91 48.82
CA PRO A 119 8.29 -15.92 49.77
C PRO A 119 7.94 -15.41 51.17
N ARG A 120 7.05 -16.12 51.86
CA ARG A 120 6.84 -15.87 53.29
C ARG A 120 8.20 -16.06 53.94
N LYS A 121 8.71 -15.04 54.66
CA LYS A 121 9.88 -15.24 55.52
C LYS A 121 9.53 -16.43 56.41
N ARG A 122 10.25 -17.55 56.27
CA ARG A 122 10.12 -18.70 57.17
C ARG A 122 10.54 -18.22 58.55
N THR A 123 9.61 -17.65 59.30
CA THR A 123 9.79 -17.40 60.71
C THR A 123 9.81 -18.75 61.41
N LEU A 124 10.45 -18.83 62.58
CA LEU A 124 10.50 -20.04 63.40
C LEU A 124 9.09 -20.65 63.62
N TYR A 125 8.07 -19.79 63.67
CA TYR A 125 6.67 -20.14 63.86
C TYR A 125 5.98 -20.82 62.66
N HIS A 126 6.52 -20.71 61.44
CA HIS A 126 5.91 -21.36 60.27
C HIS A 126 5.96 -22.89 60.37
N TRP A 127 7.03 -23.44 60.95
CA TRP A 127 7.16 -24.87 61.21
C TRP A 127 6.19 -25.35 62.30
N LEU A 128 5.90 -24.50 63.30
CA LEU A 128 4.93 -24.78 64.36
C LEU A 128 3.50 -24.79 63.82
N ASP A 129 3.16 -23.90 62.88
CA ASP A 129 1.84 -23.88 62.25
C ASP A 129 1.62 -25.10 61.35
N LEU A 130 2.64 -25.49 60.55
CA LEU A 130 2.59 -26.71 59.74
C LEU A 130 2.43 -27.98 60.59
N ALA A 131 3.16 -28.07 61.71
CA ALA A 131 3.03 -29.21 62.64
C ALA A 131 1.62 -29.30 63.24
N LYS A 132 1.00 -28.16 63.58
CA LYS A 132 -0.39 -28.14 64.09
C LYS A 132 -1.41 -28.56 63.04
N GLU A 133 -1.23 -28.18 61.78
CA GLU A 133 -2.09 -28.61 60.67
C GLU A 133 -1.99 -30.12 60.45
N GLU A 134 -0.78 -30.69 60.51
CA GLU A 134 -0.55 -32.14 60.44
C GLU A 134 -1.22 -32.90 61.59
N ASP A 135 -1.08 -32.39 62.82
CA ASP A 135 -1.73 -32.98 64.00
C ASP A 135 -3.27 -32.97 63.89
N GLN A 136 -3.85 -31.89 63.34
CA GLN A 136 -5.29 -31.78 63.12
C GLN A 136 -5.78 -32.79 62.07
N LEU A 137 -5.08 -32.90 60.94
CA LEU A 137 -5.41 -33.86 59.87
C LEU A 137 -5.33 -35.30 60.39
N ASN A 138 -4.30 -35.62 61.18
CA ASN A 138 -4.15 -36.94 61.80
C ASN A 138 -5.28 -37.22 62.80
N ALA A 139 -5.65 -36.24 63.63
CA ALA A 139 -6.75 -36.38 64.59
C ALA A 139 -8.10 -36.58 63.88
N GLU A 140 -8.35 -35.89 62.77
CA GLU A 140 -9.54 -36.07 61.95
C GLU A 140 -9.57 -37.45 61.28
N ALA A 141 -8.43 -37.92 60.76
CA ALA A 141 -8.31 -39.25 60.18
C ALA A 141 -8.59 -40.35 61.21
N VAL A 142 -8.07 -40.22 62.44
CA VAL A 142 -8.33 -41.15 63.55
C VAL A 142 -9.81 -41.12 63.96
N LYS A 143 -10.42 -39.94 64.07
CA LYS A 143 -11.86 -39.80 64.34
C LYS A 143 -12.72 -40.43 63.23
N ALA A 144 -12.34 -40.26 61.97
CA ALA A 144 -13.03 -40.86 60.83
C ALA A 144 -12.90 -42.39 60.80
N ALA A 145 -11.73 -42.92 61.18
CA ALA A 145 -11.50 -44.37 61.28
C ALA A 145 -12.24 -45.01 62.46
N GLY A 146 -12.30 -44.34 63.61
CA GLY A 146 -13.02 -44.82 64.80
C GLY A 146 -14.54 -44.85 64.65
N LYS A 147 -15.11 -44.07 63.73
CA LYS A 147 -16.57 -43.99 63.47
C LYS A 147 -17.11 -45.11 62.56
N LYS A 148 -16.25 -45.99 62.03
CA LYS A 148 -16.60 -47.09 61.12
C LYS A 148 -16.70 -48.48 61.79
N LYS A 149 -16.74 -48.55 63.12
CA LYS A 149 -16.94 -49.79 63.89
C LYS A 149 -18.32 -49.82 64.54
#